data_AF-A0A1E9ZL62-F1
#
_entry.id   AF-A0A1E9ZL62-F1
#
_cell.length_a   1.000
_cell.length_b   1.000
_cell.length_c   1.000
_cell.angle_alpha   90.00
_cell.angle_beta   90.00
_cell.angle_gamma   90.00
#
_symmetry.space_group_name_H-M   'P 1'
#
loop_
_entity.id
_entity.type
_entity.pdbx_description
1 polymer ?
#
loop_
_entity_poly.entity_id
_entity_poly.type
_entity_poly.pdbx_seq_one_letter_code
_entity_poly.pdbx_strand_id
1 'polypeptide(L)'
;MASSRIRLYPVEADYGFLGLSTTPSSSPEALHLGGCMVSALEELEDEGLSFEQWLEENFYTGDRELFDNLTRSILYNASKEGAVRAFLQEHGFTLPTLRIADLGEVEPTDASGIPPLVNETDEVVERLFELIDLYVGPGEDGEFALWLRPSARRTVRLLAVNDAERPRWMVQPWDWEMEDWAGYCEIQVPLSGTPEPLQSFPRGSSVKNLRGMPVLGTHSILHDQKAITDALDAAGLFGSSHFVSPGVFYVGRGEKHGIELDAPVEVYAVKVWSRP
;
A
#
# COMPACT_ATOMS: atom_id res chain seq x y z
N MET A 1 11.95 15.92 13.49
CA MET A 1 10.54 15.49 13.35
C MET A 1 10.46 14.10 13.96
N ALA A 2 9.45 13.84 14.79
CA ALA A 2 9.29 12.57 15.48
C ALA A 2 9.19 11.42 14.46
N SER A 3 9.73 10.26 14.81
CA SER A 3 9.70 9.07 13.96
C SER A 3 8.25 8.76 13.58
N SER A 4 7.91 8.79 12.28
CA SER A 4 6.55 8.54 11.78
C SER A 4 6.15 7.05 11.82
N ARG A 5 6.81 6.26 12.67
CA ARG A 5 6.58 4.84 12.85
C ARG A 5 6.07 4.60 14.27
N ILE A 6 5.08 3.74 14.38
CA ILE A 6 4.41 3.33 15.60
C ILE A 6 4.90 1.92 15.90
N ARG A 7 5.41 1.69 17.11
CA ARG A 7 5.68 0.33 17.58
C ARG A 7 4.37 -0.32 17.94
N LEU A 8 4.14 -1.52 17.43
CA LEU A 8 2.98 -2.34 17.77
C LEU A 8 3.43 -3.54 18.59
N TYR A 9 2.55 -3.96 19.48
CA TYR A 9 2.73 -5.10 20.35
C TYR A 9 1.68 -6.14 19.96
N PRO A 10 2.10 -7.27 19.38
CA PRO A 10 1.25 -8.44 19.27
C PRO A 10 0.83 -8.87 20.68
N VAL A 11 -0.47 -9.03 20.90
CA VAL A 11 -1.05 -9.47 22.16
C VAL A 11 -2.00 -10.62 21.90
N GLU A 12 -1.91 -11.65 22.71
CA GLU A 12 -2.89 -12.72 22.71
C GLU A 12 -4.22 -12.19 23.27
N ALA A 13 -5.30 -12.43 22.53
CA ALA A 13 -6.67 -12.16 22.95
C ALA A 13 -7.44 -13.48 23.04
N ASP A 14 -8.63 -13.43 23.64
CA ASP A 14 -9.43 -14.64 23.92
C ASP A 14 -9.71 -15.46 22.64
N TYR A 15 -9.65 -16.79 22.77
CA TYR A 15 -10.04 -17.77 21.74
C TYR A 15 -9.23 -17.70 20.43
N GLY A 16 -7.90 -17.74 20.51
CA GLY A 16 -7.03 -17.86 19.34
C GLY A 16 -6.92 -16.59 18.49
N PHE A 17 -7.22 -15.44 19.07
CA PHE A 17 -7.19 -14.16 18.37
C PHE A 17 -5.89 -13.39 18.64
N LEU A 18 -5.25 -12.91 17.59
CA LEU A 18 -4.09 -12.04 17.67
C LEU A 18 -4.52 -10.58 17.62
N GLY A 19 -4.28 -9.82 18.68
CA GLY A 19 -4.48 -8.38 18.72
C GLY A 19 -3.18 -7.59 18.47
N LEU A 20 -3.31 -6.37 17.96
CA LEU A 20 -2.24 -5.39 17.82
C LEU A 20 -2.50 -4.18 18.70
N SER A 21 -1.66 -3.96 19.70
CA SER A 21 -1.77 -2.88 20.67
C SER A 21 -0.64 -1.85 20.51
N THR A 22 -0.90 -0.61 20.93
CA THR A 22 0.11 0.44 21.07
C THR A 22 0.96 0.28 22.35
N THR A 23 0.60 -0.64 23.24
CA THR A 23 1.34 -0.93 24.48
C THR A 23 1.52 -2.45 24.71
N PRO A 24 2.61 -2.87 25.38
CA PRO A 24 2.89 -4.29 25.62
C PRO A 24 1.96 -4.95 26.65
N SER A 25 1.27 -4.16 27.46
CA SER A 25 0.27 -4.63 28.42
C SER A 25 -1.13 -4.20 28.02
N SER A 26 -2.12 -4.95 28.49
CA SER A 26 -3.55 -4.61 28.47
C SER A 26 -3.89 -3.47 29.45
N SER A 27 -3.10 -2.40 29.38
CA SER A 27 -3.37 -1.14 30.08
C SER A 27 -4.72 -0.59 29.62
N PRO A 28 -5.52 0.05 30.50
CA PRO A 28 -6.72 0.79 30.08
C PRO A 28 -6.42 1.91 29.07
N GLU A 29 -5.16 2.35 28.99
CA GLU A 29 -4.67 3.36 28.05
C GLU A 29 -4.20 2.75 26.71
N ALA A 30 -4.17 1.42 26.61
CA ALA A 30 -3.78 0.71 25.40
C ALA A 30 -4.83 0.94 24.30
N LEU A 31 -4.36 1.28 23.10
CA LEU A 31 -5.23 1.37 21.93
C LEU A 31 -5.02 0.14 21.06
N HIS A 32 -6.08 -0.65 20.89
CA HIS A 32 -6.08 -1.81 20.00
C HIS A 32 -6.37 -1.35 18.57
N LEU A 33 -5.37 -1.47 17.69
CA LEU A 33 -5.48 -0.96 16.33
C LEU A 33 -6.13 -1.96 15.37
N GLY A 34 -6.05 -3.26 15.66
CA GLY A 34 -6.53 -4.32 14.80
C GLY A 34 -6.18 -5.69 15.35
N GLY A 35 -6.57 -6.73 14.62
CA GLY A 35 -6.28 -8.12 14.94
C GLY A 35 -7.00 -9.09 14.02
N CYS A 36 -6.61 -10.36 14.06
CA CYS A 36 -7.26 -11.43 13.30
C CYS A 36 -7.17 -12.75 14.04
N MET A 37 -8.04 -13.69 13.70
CA MET A 37 -7.95 -15.06 14.20
C MET A 37 -6.71 -15.73 13.62
N VAL A 38 -6.04 -16.53 14.44
CA VAL A 38 -4.89 -17.32 14.04
C VAL A 38 -5.10 -18.72 14.60
N SER A 39 -5.44 -19.68 13.74
CA SER A 39 -5.77 -21.05 14.18
C SER A 39 -4.68 -21.70 15.03
N ALA A 40 -3.40 -21.41 14.73
CA ALA A 40 -2.28 -21.90 15.53
C ALA A 40 -2.31 -21.41 17.00
N LEU A 41 -2.94 -20.26 17.28
CA LEU A 41 -3.10 -19.76 18.65
C LEU A 41 -4.12 -20.57 19.46
N GLU A 42 -5.12 -21.18 18.81
CA GLU A 42 -6.08 -22.07 19.49
C GLU A 42 -5.42 -23.36 19.99
N GLU A 43 -4.36 -23.80 19.30
CA GLU A 43 -3.70 -25.09 19.54
C GLU A 43 -2.45 -24.97 20.44
N LEU A 44 -2.05 -23.75 20.85
CA LEU A 44 -0.84 -23.53 21.65
C LEU A 44 -0.83 -24.31 22.98
N GLU A 45 -1.94 -24.30 23.70
CA GLU A 45 -2.06 -25.03 24.99
C GLU A 45 -1.91 -26.54 24.80
N ASP A 46 -2.48 -27.09 23.72
CA ASP A 46 -2.43 -28.51 23.40
C ASP A 46 -1.03 -28.94 22.89
N GLU A 47 -0.31 -28.04 22.22
CA GLU A 47 1.05 -28.26 21.72
C GLU A 47 2.15 -27.94 22.76
N GLY A 48 1.80 -27.31 23.88
CA GLY A 48 2.73 -26.93 24.93
C GLY A 48 3.69 -25.79 24.54
N LEU A 49 3.31 -24.97 23.55
CA LEU A 49 4.05 -23.80 23.08
C LEU A 49 3.52 -22.53 23.77
N SER A 50 4.40 -21.63 24.20
CA SER A 50 3.95 -20.32 24.70
C SER A 50 3.68 -19.34 23.55
N PHE A 51 2.85 -18.33 23.79
CA PHE A 51 2.59 -17.26 22.83
C PHE A 51 3.88 -16.55 22.39
N GLU A 52 4.80 -16.29 23.33
CA GLU A 52 6.10 -15.68 23.03
C GLU A 52 6.95 -16.56 22.12
N GLN A 53 6.98 -17.88 22.36
CA GLN A 53 7.68 -18.82 21.49
C GLN A 53 7.07 -18.82 20.08
N TRP A 54 5.75 -18.82 19.97
CA TRP A 54 5.08 -18.74 18.68
C TRP A 54 5.39 -17.44 17.94
N LEU A 55 5.45 -16.30 18.63
CA LEU A 55 5.82 -15.02 18.00
C LEU A 55 7.23 -15.07 17.40
N GLU A 56 8.19 -15.60 18.16
CA GLU A 56 9.58 -15.71 17.71
C GLU A 56 9.74 -16.67 16.52
N GLU A 57 9.08 -17.83 16.58
CA GLU A 57 9.24 -18.89 15.60
C GLU A 57 8.39 -18.72 14.34
N ASN A 58 7.25 -18.01 14.43
CA ASN A 58 6.27 -17.92 13.34
C ASN A 58 5.96 -16.48 12.95
N PHE A 59 5.56 -15.63 13.90
CA PHE A 59 5.12 -14.26 13.57
C PHE A 59 6.24 -13.39 12.98
N TYR A 60 7.40 -13.35 13.64
CA TYR A 60 8.52 -12.50 13.22
C TYR A 60 9.27 -13.03 11.99
N THR A 61 8.94 -14.24 11.52
CA THR A 61 9.47 -14.77 10.25
C THR A 61 8.87 -14.10 9.02
N GLY A 62 7.79 -13.32 9.18
CA GLY A 62 7.23 -12.47 8.14
C GLY A 62 6.24 -13.19 7.22
N ASP A 63 5.29 -13.93 7.82
CA ASP A 63 4.16 -14.47 7.07
C ASP A 63 3.35 -13.34 6.42
N ARG A 64 3.34 -13.35 5.09
CA ARG A 64 2.70 -12.33 4.28
C ARG A 64 1.18 -12.37 4.43
N GLU A 65 0.57 -13.55 4.48
CA GLU A 65 -0.89 -13.67 4.56
C GLU A 65 -1.39 -13.10 5.89
N LEU A 66 -0.67 -13.41 6.98
CA LEU A 66 -0.94 -12.82 8.28
C LEU A 66 -0.83 -11.29 8.27
N PHE A 67 0.21 -10.72 7.65
CA PHE A 67 0.38 -9.26 7.62
C PHE A 67 -0.65 -8.56 6.73
N ASP A 68 -1.08 -9.22 5.66
CA ASP A 68 -2.16 -8.73 4.81
C ASP A 68 -3.48 -8.71 5.60
N ASN A 69 -3.78 -9.76 6.36
CA ASN A 69 -4.97 -9.82 7.24
C ASN A 69 -4.94 -8.75 8.35
N LEU A 70 -3.80 -8.58 9.01
CA LEU A 70 -3.62 -7.55 10.04
C LEU A 70 -3.73 -6.13 9.48
N THR A 71 -3.20 -5.90 8.28
CA THR A 71 -3.33 -4.61 7.58
C THR A 71 -4.79 -4.29 7.28
N ARG A 72 -5.54 -5.26 6.75
CA ARG A 72 -6.98 -5.11 6.49
C ARG A 72 -7.74 -4.81 7.79
N SER A 73 -7.40 -5.50 8.88
CA SER A 73 -8.01 -5.30 10.19
C SER A 73 -7.76 -3.90 10.76
N ILE A 74 -6.54 -3.37 10.64
CA ILE A 74 -6.21 -2.01 11.07
C ILE A 74 -7.05 -0.98 10.31
N LEU A 75 -7.14 -1.12 8.99
CA LEU A 75 -7.93 -0.22 8.16
C LEU A 75 -9.44 -0.30 8.48
N TYR A 76 -9.94 -1.51 8.72
CA TYR A 76 -11.31 -1.75 9.16
C TYR A 76 -11.62 -1.06 10.49
N ASN A 77 -10.79 -1.28 11.52
CA ASN A 77 -10.99 -0.65 12.83
C ASN A 77 -10.90 0.88 12.74
N ALA A 78 -9.97 1.41 11.95
CA ALA A 78 -9.87 2.85 11.71
C ALA A 78 -11.09 3.45 10.96
N SER A 79 -11.93 2.63 10.34
CA SER A 79 -13.20 3.04 9.75
C SER A 79 -14.38 3.00 10.73
N LYS A 80 -14.31 2.16 11.77
CA LYS A 80 -15.37 1.97 12.76
C LYS A 80 -15.15 2.77 14.05
N GLU A 81 -13.90 2.91 14.47
CA GLU A 81 -13.54 3.47 15.76
C GLU A 81 -12.88 4.83 15.60
N GLY A 82 -13.56 5.88 16.09
CA GLY A 82 -13.07 7.26 16.01
C GLY A 82 -11.73 7.47 16.71
N ALA A 83 -11.46 6.73 17.80
CA ALA A 83 -10.20 6.81 18.54
C ALA A 83 -9.02 6.25 17.73
N VAL A 84 -9.18 5.09 17.11
CA VAL A 84 -8.17 4.48 16.21
C VAL A 84 -7.91 5.40 15.02
N ARG A 85 -8.98 5.92 14.40
CA ARG A 85 -8.85 6.87 13.28
C ARG A 85 -8.08 8.13 13.66
N ALA A 86 -8.45 8.76 14.77
CA ALA A 86 -7.81 9.98 15.25
C ALA A 86 -6.32 9.74 15.55
N PHE A 87 -6.00 8.66 16.26
CA PHE A 87 -4.63 8.29 16.58
C PHE A 87 -3.77 8.11 15.32
N LEU A 88 -4.26 7.36 14.34
CA LEU A 88 -3.52 7.16 13.08
C LEU A 88 -3.40 8.47 12.28
N GLN A 89 -4.44 9.30 12.21
CA GLN A 89 -4.36 10.60 11.53
C GLN A 89 -3.35 11.56 12.18
N GLU A 90 -3.26 11.57 13.52
CA GLU A 90 -2.23 12.32 14.26
C GLU A 90 -0.82 11.87 13.91
N HIS A 91 -0.64 10.60 13.52
CA HIS A 91 0.63 10.03 13.06
C HIS A 91 0.84 10.13 11.53
N GLY A 92 0.00 10.89 10.83
CA GLY A 92 0.18 11.23 9.42
C GLY A 92 -0.39 10.20 8.43
N PHE A 93 -1.27 9.30 8.88
CA PHE A 93 -1.90 8.33 7.99
C PHE A 93 -3.03 8.97 7.18
N THR A 94 -3.07 8.66 5.88
CA THR A 94 -4.23 8.94 5.03
C THR A 94 -5.15 7.73 5.08
N LEU A 95 -6.36 7.92 5.62
CA LEU A 95 -7.31 6.84 5.86
C LEU A 95 -8.60 7.11 5.07
N PRO A 96 -8.91 6.33 4.03
CA PRO A 96 -10.20 6.43 3.33
C PRO A 96 -11.35 6.04 4.26
N THR A 97 -12.57 6.31 3.82
CA THR A 97 -13.76 5.79 4.48
C THR A 97 -14.08 4.44 3.87
N LEU A 98 -14.00 3.37 4.65
CA LEU A 98 -14.39 2.04 4.18
C LEU A 98 -15.90 1.89 4.28
N ARG A 99 -16.53 1.43 3.19
CA ARG A 99 -17.97 1.15 3.17
C ARG A 99 -18.16 -0.31 3.50
N ILE A 100 -18.68 -0.58 4.68
CA ILE A 100 -18.89 -1.94 5.16
C ILE A 100 -20.29 -2.36 4.75
N ALA A 101 -20.42 -3.56 4.18
CA ALA A 101 -21.72 -4.05 3.75
C ALA A 101 -22.66 -4.10 4.97
N ASP A 102 -23.87 -3.57 4.80
CA ASP A 102 -24.93 -3.77 5.79
C ASP A 102 -25.41 -5.21 5.65
N LEU A 103 -24.73 -6.09 6.38
CA LEU A 103 -24.84 -7.53 6.18
C LEU A 103 -26.00 -8.19 6.91
N GLY A 104 -26.79 -7.46 7.71
CA GLY A 104 -27.75 -8.12 8.60
C GLY A 104 -27.06 -9.19 9.45
N GLU A 105 -27.42 -10.47 9.26
CA GLU A 105 -26.82 -11.65 9.92
C GLU A 105 -25.87 -12.47 9.01
N VAL A 106 -25.21 -11.87 8.00
CA VAL A 106 -24.24 -12.62 7.20
C VAL A 106 -22.90 -12.70 7.96
N GLU A 107 -22.53 -13.92 8.34
CA GLU A 107 -21.25 -14.21 8.99
C GLU A 107 -20.06 -13.84 8.07
N PRO A 108 -18.93 -13.40 8.64
CA PRO A 108 -17.70 -13.14 7.90
C PRO A 108 -17.30 -14.35 7.04
N THR A 109 -16.86 -14.10 5.81
CA THR A 109 -16.53 -15.16 4.84
C THR A 109 -15.14 -15.78 5.03
N ASP A 110 -14.34 -15.26 5.96
CA ASP A 110 -12.98 -15.71 6.24
C ASP A 110 -12.62 -15.55 7.74
N ALA A 111 -11.48 -16.12 8.13
CA ALA A 111 -10.96 -16.10 9.50
C ALA A 111 -10.57 -14.70 10.00
N SER A 112 -10.61 -13.67 9.16
CA SER A 112 -10.32 -12.30 9.62
C SER A 112 -11.42 -11.77 10.54
N GLY A 113 -12.64 -12.33 10.46
CA GLY A 113 -13.80 -11.82 11.19
C GLY A 113 -14.28 -10.46 10.68
N ILE A 114 -13.71 -9.96 9.57
CA ILE A 114 -14.01 -8.66 8.97
C ILE A 114 -15.20 -8.84 8.01
N PRO A 115 -16.29 -8.07 8.17
CA PRO A 115 -17.35 -8.00 7.19
C PRO A 115 -16.82 -7.62 5.79
N PRO A 116 -17.29 -8.24 4.69
CA PRO A 116 -16.96 -7.79 3.34
C PRO A 116 -17.22 -6.29 3.16
N LEU A 117 -16.28 -5.61 2.50
CA LEU A 117 -16.44 -4.19 2.19
C LEU A 117 -17.21 -4.05 0.86
N VAL A 118 -18.14 -3.11 0.80
CA VAL A 118 -18.96 -2.83 -0.39
C VAL A 118 -18.12 -2.24 -1.52
N ASN A 119 -17.03 -1.55 -1.17
CA ASN A 119 -16.12 -0.91 -2.10
C ASN A 119 -14.91 -1.79 -2.47
N GLU A 120 -14.92 -3.10 -2.18
CA GLU A 120 -13.85 -4.03 -2.52
C GLU A 120 -13.90 -4.45 -4.00
N THR A 121 -13.36 -3.61 -4.89
CA THR A 121 -12.82 -4.11 -6.17
C THR A 121 -11.35 -4.49 -5.98
N ASP A 122 -10.82 -5.37 -6.83
CA ASP A 122 -9.40 -5.76 -6.79
C ASP A 122 -8.47 -4.52 -6.81
N GLU A 123 -8.82 -3.49 -7.59
CA GLU A 123 -8.02 -2.26 -7.68
C GLU A 123 -8.10 -1.43 -6.39
N VAL A 124 -9.28 -1.30 -5.77
CA VAL A 124 -9.43 -0.61 -4.47
C VAL A 124 -8.63 -1.34 -3.38
N VAL A 125 -8.72 -2.67 -3.34
CA VAL A 125 -7.98 -3.50 -2.38
C VAL A 125 -6.48 -3.28 -2.53
N GLU A 126 -5.94 -3.39 -3.75
CA GLU A 126 -4.52 -3.16 -3.98
C GLU A 126 -4.06 -1.77 -3.53
N ARG A 127 -4.89 -0.73 -3.73
CA ARG A 127 -4.57 0.63 -3.27
C ARG A 127 -4.66 0.76 -1.74
N LEU A 128 -5.56 0.02 -1.09
CA LEU A 128 -5.71 0.07 0.38
C LEU A 128 -4.46 -0.46 1.07
N PHE A 129 -3.91 -1.57 0.57
CA PHE A 129 -2.66 -2.14 1.05
C PHE A 129 -1.43 -1.25 0.81
N GLU A 130 -1.55 -0.21 -0.01
CA GLU A 130 -0.50 0.79 -0.20
C GLU A 130 -0.56 1.93 0.81
N LEU A 131 -1.58 2.02 1.66
CA LEU A 131 -1.69 3.13 2.62
C LEU A 131 -0.77 2.98 3.81
N ILE A 132 -0.49 1.74 4.22
CA ILE A 132 0.27 1.44 5.42
C ILE A 132 1.41 0.47 5.09
N ASP A 133 2.57 0.69 5.70
CA ASP A 133 3.62 -0.30 5.74
C ASP A 133 3.58 -0.94 7.15
N LEU A 134 3.18 -2.21 7.22
CA LEU A 134 3.36 -3.08 8.39
C LEU A 134 4.58 -3.96 8.16
N TYR A 135 5.58 -3.89 9.06
CA TYR A 135 6.82 -4.63 8.87
C TYR A 135 7.51 -4.99 10.18
N VAL A 136 8.28 -6.07 10.16
CA VAL A 136 9.17 -6.47 11.26
C VAL A 136 10.54 -5.84 11.06
N GLY A 137 11.09 -5.25 12.11
CA GLY A 137 12.41 -4.64 12.09
C GLY A 137 12.98 -4.49 13.49
N PRO A 138 14.25 -4.06 13.62
CA PRO A 138 14.89 -3.92 14.92
C PRO A 138 14.17 -2.89 15.79
N GLY A 139 13.89 -3.31 17.01
CA GLY A 139 13.41 -2.55 18.15
C GLY A 139 14.46 -1.64 18.75
N GLU A 140 14.09 -0.89 19.78
CA GLU A 140 15.00 0.00 20.52
C GLU A 140 16.02 -0.76 21.37
N ASP A 141 15.66 -1.98 21.76
CA ASP A 141 16.43 -2.97 22.50
C ASP A 141 17.31 -3.85 21.58
N GLY A 142 17.14 -3.75 20.26
CA GLY A 142 17.83 -4.58 19.27
C GLY A 142 17.07 -5.86 18.89
N GLU A 143 15.99 -6.19 19.60
CA GLU A 143 15.12 -7.34 19.30
C GLU A 143 14.16 -7.03 18.16
N PHE A 144 13.58 -8.05 17.54
CA PHE A 144 12.57 -7.82 16.49
C PHE A 144 11.30 -7.21 17.08
N ALA A 145 10.77 -6.20 16.40
CA ALA A 145 9.53 -5.54 16.74
C ALA A 145 8.67 -5.31 15.50
N LEU A 146 7.36 -5.29 15.71
CA LEU A 146 6.39 -4.93 14.69
C LEU A 146 6.28 -3.40 14.62
N TRP A 147 6.41 -2.87 13.41
CA TRP A 147 6.35 -1.45 13.13
C TRP A 147 5.24 -1.16 12.13
N LEU A 148 4.48 -0.11 12.41
CA LEU A 148 3.46 0.45 11.53
C LEU A 148 3.85 1.88 11.14
N ARG A 149 3.76 2.22 9.86
CA ARG A 149 3.96 3.61 9.40
C ARG A 149 3.07 3.91 8.17
N PRO A 150 2.81 5.18 7.85
CA PRO A 150 2.24 5.53 6.56
C PRO A 150 3.15 5.03 5.45
N SER A 151 2.61 4.37 4.43
CA SER A 151 3.47 3.90 3.35
C SER A 151 4.05 5.08 2.58
N ALA A 152 5.33 4.95 2.25
CA ALA A 152 5.97 5.82 1.29
C ALA A 152 5.59 5.48 -0.15
N ARG A 153 4.95 4.33 -0.39
CA ARG A 153 4.70 3.79 -1.73
C ARG A 153 3.26 4.01 -2.14
N ARG A 154 3.06 4.41 -3.39
CA ARG A 154 1.74 4.50 -4.00
C ARG A 154 1.80 4.23 -5.49
N THR A 155 0.72 3.73 -6.05
CA THR A 155 0.55 3.56 -7.49
C THR A 155 -0.09 4.80 -8.09
N VAL A 156 0.47 5.29 -9.19
CA VAL A 156 -0.13 6.34 -10.01
C VAL A 156 -0.26 5.86 -11.45
N ARG A 157 -1.19 6.45 -12.20
CA ARG A 157 -1.27 6.26 -13.65
C ARG A 157 -0.45 7.36 -14.34
N LEU A 158 0.42 6.94 -15.24
CA LEU A 158 1.11 7.79 -16.20
C LEU A 158 0.42 7.66 -17.55
N LEU A 159 0.07 8.79 -18.14
CA LEU A 159 -0.62 8.89 -19.43
C LEU A 159 0.39 9.40 -20.46
N ALA A 160 0.79 8.54 -21.40
CA ALA A 160 1.57 8.94 -22.56
C ALA A 160 0.62 9.49 -23.63
N VAL A 161 0.54 10.82 -23.75
CA VAL A 161 -0.28 11.50 -24.74
C VAL A 161 0.53 11.64 -26.03
N ASN A 162 0.18 10.86 -27.04
CA ASN A 162 0.84 10.79 -28.34
C ASN A 162 0.29 11.86 -29.29
N ASP A 163 0.42 13.11 -28.87
CA ASP A 163 0.05 14.30 -29.64
C ASP A 163 1.19 14.63 -30.62
N ALA A 164 0.85 14.84 -31.89
CA ALA A 164 1.84 15.07 -32.95
C ALA A 164 2.59 16.41 -32.79
N GLU A 165 1.97 17.40 -32.16
CA GLU A 165 2.56 18.72 -31.95
C GLU A 165 3.18 18.84 -30.56
N ARG A 166 2.57 18.21 -29.55
CA ARG A 166 2.98 18.34 -28.14
C ARG A 166 2.88 17.03 -27.35
N PRO A 167 3.72 16.03 -27.65
CA PRO A 167 3.73 14.77 -26.95
C PRO A 167 4.17 14.97 -25.49
N ARG A 168 3.43 14.37 -24.55
CA ARG A 168 3.62 14.65 -23.12
C ARG A 168 3.15 13.52 -22.22
N TRP A 169 3.78 13.43 -21.06
CA TRP A 169 3.32 12.71 -19.90
C TRP A 169 2.31 13.55 -19.13
N MET A 170 1.25 12.90 -18.69
CA MET A 170 0.37 13.40 -17.64
C MET A 170 0.32 12.37 -16.51
N VAL A 171 0.09 12.82 -15.28
CA VAL A 171 -0.17 11.92 -14.15
C VAL A 171 -1.64 11.97 -13.78
N GLN A 172 -2.11 10.83 -13.30
CA GLN A 172 -3.43 10.65 -12.74
C GLN A 172 -3.27 9.93 -11.39
N PRO A 173 -3.59 10.59 -10.27
CA PRO A 173 -3.52 10.01 -8.93
C PRO A 173 -4.74 9.11 -8.68
N TRP A 174 -4.66 8.32 -7.62
CA TRP A 174 -5.85 7.66 -7.05
C TRP A 174 -6.63 8.64 -6.17
N ASP A 175 -7.95 8.69 -6.33
CA ASP A 175 -8.87 9.49 -5.52
C ASP A 175 -9.64 8.59 -4.54
N TRP A 176 -9.36 8.78 -3.25
CA TRP A 176 -9.99 8.03 -2.18
C TRP A 176 -11.43 8.43 -1.87
N GLU A 177 -11.88 9.61 -2.29
CA GLU A 177 -13.27 10.04 -2.13
C GLU A 177 -14.17 9.39 -3.19
N MET A 178 -13.66 9.30 -4.41
CA MET A 178 -14.36 8.67 -5.54
C MET A 178 -14.15 7.16 -5.62
N GLU A 179 -13.14 6.62 -4.92
CA GLU A 179 -12.71 5.22 -5.04
C GLU A 179 -12.35 4.84 -6.48
N ASP A 180 -11.79 5.80 -7.21
CA ASP A 180 -11.42 5.69 -8.61
C ASP A 180 -10.20 6.59 -8.89
N TRP A 181 -9.68 6.56 -10.10
CA TRP A 181 -8.64 7.46 -10.54
C TRP A 181 -9.19 8.88 -10.70
N ALA A 182 -8.49 9.86 -10.15
CA ALA A 182 -8.91 11.25 -10.22
C ALA A 182 -8.91 11.77 -11.67
N GLY A 183 -9.31 13.03 -11.85
CA GLY A 183 -9.01 13.73 -13.10
C GLY A 183 -7.51 13.68 -13.43
N TYR A 184 -7.18 13.75 -14.72
CA TYR A 184 -5.79 13.85 -15.17
C TYR A 184 -5.33 15.31 -15.17
N CYS A 185 -4.02 15.51 -14.97
CA CYS A 185 -3.28 16.78 -14.96
C CYS A 185 -2.86 17.26 -13.56
N GLU A 186 -1.85 16.60 -12.99
CA GLU A 186 -1.11 17.16 -11.86
C GLU A 186 0.35 17.52 -12.21
N ILE A 187 0.93 16.86 -13.22
CA ILE A 187 2.20 17.25 -13.85
C ILE A 187 2.09 17.10 -15.36
N GLN A 188 2.84 17.93 -16.08
CA GLN A 188 3.03 17.81 -17.52
C GLN A 188 4.51 17.82 -17.86
N VAL A 189 4.99 16.75 -18.48
CA VAL A 189 6.39 16.58 -18.84
C VAL A 189 6.47 16.21 -20.32
N PRO A 190 7.40 16.76 -21.12
CA PRO A 190 7.59 16.30 -22.49
C PRO A 190 7.84 14.79 -22.55
N LEU A 191 7.20 14.11 -23.50
CA LEU A 191 7.42 12.69 -23.77
C LEU A 191 8.61 12.57 -24.73
N SER A 192 9.75 12.03 -24.27
CA SER A 192 10.94 11.91 -25.13
C SER A 192 10.79 10.84 -26.22
N GLY A 193 9.93 9.84 -25.98
CA GLY A 193 9.58 8.80 -26.93
C GLY A 193 8.61 7.79 -26.32
N THR A 194 8.11 6.86 -27.14
CA THR A 194 7.24 5.78 -26.68
C THR A 194 8.00 4.88 -25.69
N PRO A 195 7.40 4.52 -24.54
CA PRO A 195 8.01 3.59 -23.60
C PRO A 195 8.43 2.27 -24.25
N GLU A 196 9.63 1.80 -23.91
CA GLU A 196 10.21 0.61 -24.55
C GLU A 196 9.62 -0.67 -23.93
N PRO A 197 9.04 -1.60 -24.70
CA PRO A 197 8.59 -2.88 -24.18
C PRO A 197 9.75 -3.69 -23.60
N LEU A 198 9.58 -4.16 -22.37
CA LEU A 198 10.53 -5.05 -21.70
C LEU A 198 10.23 -6.50 -22.11
N GLN A 199 11.21 -7.19 -22.70
CA GLN A 199 11.08 -8.63 -22.96
C GLN A 199 11.09 -9.37 -21.62
N SER A 200 9.93 -9.93 -21.23
CA SER A 200 9.82 -10.78 -20.04
C SER A 200 10.40 -12.16 -20.32
N PHE A 201 11.43 -12.57 -19.57
CA PHE A 201 11.73 -13.99 -19.35
C PHE A 201 11.31 -14.36 -17.91
N PRO A 202 11.00 -15.64 -17.62
CA PRO A 202 10.59 -16.07 -16.27
C PRO A 202 11.65 -15.83 -15.17
N ARG A 203 12.84 -15.33 -15.54
CA ARG A 203 13.93 -14.96 -14.62
C ARG A 203 14.63 -13.68 -15.11
N GLY A 204 14.21 -12.55 -14.57
CA GLY A 204 14.97 -11.30 -14.59
C GLY A 204 14.80 -10.44 -15.85
N SER A 205 14.56 -9.14 -15.64
CA SER A 205 14.65 -8.12 -16.68
C SER A 205 16.10 -7.94 -17.13
N SER A 206 16.35 -7.93 -18.44
CA SER A 206 17.67 -7.62 -19.03
C SER A 206 17.99 -6.12 -18.94
N VAL A 207 16.97 -5.28 -18.81
CA VAL A 207 17.11 -3.84 -18.64
C VAL A 207 17.40 -3.54 -17.18
N LYS A 208 18.48 -2.80 -16.95
CA LYS A 208 18.93 -2.38 -15.61
C LYS A 208 18.84 -0.87 -15.50
N ASN A 209 18.44 -0.39 -14.33
CA ASN A 209 18.48 1.03 -14.01
C ASN A 209 19.94 1.51 -13.84
N LEU A 210 20.13 2.81 -13.61
CA LEU A 210 21.45 3.44 -13.40
C LEU A 210 22.24 2.87 -12.22
N ARG A 211 21.60 2.11 -11.31
CA ARG A 211 22.23 1.44 -10.17
C ARG A 211 22.49 -0.05 -10.41
N GLY A 212 22.28 -0.54 -11.64
CA GLY A 212 22.48 -1.94 -12.01
C GLY A 212 21.37 -2.90 -11.55
N MET A 213 20.26 -2.37 -11.01
CA MET A 213 19.12 -3.18 -10.56
C MET A 213 18.15 -3.47 -11.72
N PRO A 214 17.54 -4.65 -11.79
CA PRO A 214 16.54 -4.97 -12.82
C PRO A 214 15.37 -3.98 -12.81
N VAL A 215 14.94 -3.55 -13.99
CA VAL A 215 13.73 -2.77 -14.17
C VAL A 215 12.52 -3.72 -14.16
N LEU A 216 11.64 -3.59 -13.17
CA LEU A 216 10.45 -4.42 -13.03
C LEU A 216 9.25 -3.73 -13.70
N GLY A 217 8.57 -4.44 -14.61
CA GLY A 217 7.43 -3.92 -15.35
C GLY A 217 7.32 -4.56 -16.73
N THR A 218 6.36 -4.08 -17.51
CA THR A 218 6.18 -4.46 -18.92
C THR A 218 6.86 -3.51 -19.89
N HIS A 219 7.12 -2.27 -19.47
CA HIS A 219 7.73 -1.21 -20.28
C HIS A 219 8.74 -0.40 -19.44
N SER A 220 9.67 0.27 -20.12
CA SER A 220 10.68 1.15 -19.54
C SER A 220 10.39 2.61 -19.87
N ILE A 221 10.41 3.47 -18.85
CA ILE A 221 10.39 4.93 -18.96
C ILE A 221 11.73 5.55 -18.56
N LEU A 222 12.82 4.78 -18.63
CA LEU A 222 14.13 5.18 -18.09
C LEU A 222 14.61 6.56 -18.61
N HIS A 223 14.31 6.89 -19.86
CA HIS A 223 14.66 8.19 -20.47
C HIS A 223 13.91 9.37 -19.86
N ASP A 224 12.66 9.17 -19.45
CA ASP A 224 11.78 10.21 -18.90
C ASP A 224 11.70 10.18 -17.37
N GLN A 225 12.20 9.11 -16.73
CA GLN A 225 12.09 8.87 -15.29
C GLN A 225 12.49 10.09 -14.46
N LYS A 226 13.64 10.70 -14.79
CA LYS A 226 14.14 11.87 -14.06
C LYS A 226 13.21 13.07 -14.24
N ALA A 227 12.80 13.37 -15.47
CA ALA A 227 11.96 14.52 -15.75
C ALA A 227 10.57 14.39 -15.08
N ILE A 228 10.01 13.18 -15.05
CA ILE A 228 8.76 12.87 -14.34
C ILE A 228 8.96 13.03 -12.83
N THR A 229 10.06 12.51 -12.27
CA THR A 229 10.38 12.64 -10.84
C THR A 229 10.52 14.12 -10.44
N ASP A 230 11.33 14.89 -11.19
CA ASP A 230 11.55 16.32 -10.93
C ASP A 230 10.23 17.12 -11.01
N ALA A 231 9.33 16.73 -11.91
CA ALA A 231 8.02 17.38 -12.03
C ALA A 231 7.09 17.05 -10.86
N LEU A 232 7.07 15.80 -10.37
CA LEU A 232 6.31 15.42 -9.18
C LEU A 232 6.83 16.17 -7.94
N ASP A 233 8.15 16.27 -7.79
CA ASP A 233 8.81 17.05 -6.73
C ASP A 233 8.40 18.52 -6.80
N ALA A 234 8.45 19.13 -7.99
CA ALA A 234 8.07 20.53 -8.19
C ALA A 234 6.59 20.79 -7.90
N ALA A 235 5.72 19.83 -8.19
CA ALA A 235 4.29 19.92 -7.90
C ALA A 235 3.96 19.65 -6.42
N GLY A 236 4.91 19.11 -5.64
CA GLY A 236 4.68 18.72 -4.25
C GLY A 236 3.62 17.62 -4.09
N LEU A 237 3.32 16.91 -5.17
CA LEU A 237 2.33 15.85 -5.18
C LEU A 237 2.85 14.71 -4.35
N PHE A 238 2.13 14.29 -3.32
CA PHE A 238 2.47 13.15 -2.47
C PHE A 238 3.65 13.32 -1.52
N GLY A 239 4.26 14.50 -1.43
CA GLY A 239 5.39 14.76 -0.54
C GLY A 239 6.38 15.76 -1.12
N SER A 240 7.56 15.82 -0.52
CA SER A 240 8.62 16.77 -0.88
C SER A 240 9.66 16.19 -1.84
N SER A 241 9.81 14.85 -1.86
CA SER A 241 10.79 14.16 -2.70
C SER A 241 10.29 12.80 -3.14
N HIS A 242 10.38 12.54 -4.44
CA HIS A 242 9.85 11.34 -5.07
C HIS A 242 10.95 10.50 -5.70
N PHE A 243 10.64 9.22 -5.85
CA PHE A 243 11.32 8.33 -6.76
C PHE A 243 10.26 7.59 -7.56
N VAL A 244 10.27 7.76 -8.87
CA VAL A 244 9.38 7.02 -9.79
C VAL A 244 10.12 5.77 -10.27
N SER A 245 9.48 4.59 -10.21
CA SER A 245 10.07 3.37 -10.80
C SER A 245 10.32 3.58 -12.29
N PRO A 246 11.52 3.26 -12.83
CA PRO A 246 11.77 3.32 -14.27
C PRO A 246 11.01 2.23 -15.05
N GLY A 247 10.48 1.22 -14.34
CA GLY A 247 9.67 0.16 -14.93
C GLY A 247 8.19 0.38 -14.63
N VAL A 248 7.38 0.27 -15.68
CA VAL A 248 5.94 0.55 -15.65
C VAL A 248 5.14 -0.62 -16.24
N PHE A 249 3.89 -0.74 -15.79
CA PHE A 249 2.96 -1.75 -16.28
C PHE A 249 1.99 -1.10 -17.27
N TYR A 250 1.97 -1.58 -18.52
CA TYR A 250 1.01 -1.12 -19.51
C TYR A 250 -0.36 -1.64 -19.12
N VAL A 251 -1.29 -0.70 -18.93
CA VAL A 251 -2.67 -0.99 -18.52
C VAL A 251 -3.55 -1.09 -19.77
N GLY A 252 -3.36 -0.19 -20.74
CA GLY A 252 -4.18 -0.17 -21.94
C GLY A 252 -4.16 1.18 -22.65
N ARG A 253 -5.14 1.36 -23.55
CA ARG A 253 -5.39 2.64 -24.22
C ARG A 253 -6.37 3.49 -23.42
N GLY A 254 -6.21 4.80 -23.48
CA GLY A 254 -7.00 5.74 -22.67
C GLY A 254 -8.50 5.65 -22.88
N GLU A 255 -8.97 5.33 -24.10
CA GLU A 255 -10.40 5.26 -24.40
C GLU A 255 -11.11 4.14 -23.61
N LYS A 256 -10.39 3.06 -23.27
CA LYS A 256 -10.93 1.97 -22.44
C LYS A 256 -11.12 2.37 -20.97
N HIS A 257 -10.51 3.46 -20.55
CA HIS A 257 -10.52 3.98 -19.19
C HIS A 257 -11.22 5.34 -19.08
N GLY A 258 -12.04 5.70 -20.09
CA GLY A 258 -12.80 6.96 -20.08
C GLY A 258 -11.95 8.22 -20.22
N ILE A 259 -10.72 8.11 -20.73
CA ILE A 259 -9.83 9.27 -20.93
C ILE A 259 -10.18 9.94 -22.26
N GLU A 260 -10.77 11.13 -22.18
CA GLU A 260 -11.18 11.93 -23.33
C GLU A 260 -10.14 13.03 -23.63
N LEU A 261 -9.15 12.70 -24.44
CA LEU A 261 -8.16 13.64 -24.96
C LEU A 261 -8.19 13.65 -26.50
N ASP A 262 -7.86 14.80 -27.10
CA ASP A 262 -7.84 15.00 -28.56
C ASP A 262 -6.75 14.18 -29.28
N ALA A 263 -5.89 13.48 -28.53
CA ALA A 263 -4.78 12.69 -29.02
C ALA A 263 -4.79 11.28 -28.42
N PRO A 264 -4.24 10.26 -29.11
CA PRO A 264 -4.15 8.90 -28.59
C PRO A 264 -3.37 8.83 -27.27
N VAL A 265 -3.89 8.09 -26.31
CA VAL A 265 -3.29 7.95 -24.97
C VAL A 265 -2.97 6.50 -24.67
N GLU A 266 -1.76 6.25 -24.19
CA GLU A 266 -1.37 4.99 -23.58
C GLU A 266 -1.27 5.15 -22.06
N VAL A 267 -1.85 4.21 -21.32
CA VAL A 267 -1.96 4.25 -19.87
C VAL A 267 -0.99 3.25 -19.26
N TYR A 268 -0.19 3.73 -18.31
CA TYR A 268 0.77 2.92 -17.57
C TYR A 268 0.56 3.09 -16.06
N ALA A 269 0.64 2.01 -15.29
CA ALA A 269 0.70 2.05 -13.84
C ALA A 269 2.15 2.02 -13.37
N VAL A 270 2.49 2.88 -12.42
CA VAL A 270 3.84 2.98 -11.86
C VAL A 270 3.79 3.19 -10.35
N LYS A 271 4.75 2.57 -9.65
CA LYS A 271 4.97 2.84 -8.23
C LYS A 271 5.81 4.11 -8.06
N VAL A 272 5.36 4.99 -7.18
CA VAL A 272 6.06 6.20 -6.73
C VAL A 272 6.38 6.04 -5.25
N TRP A 273 7.63 6.32 -4.89
CA TRP A 273 8.07 6.36 -3.49
C TRP A 273 8.24 7.82 -3.09
N SER A 274 7.42 8.30 -2.17
CA SER A 274 7.58 9.61 -1.53
C SER A 274 8.45 9.47 -0.28
N ARG A 275 9.52 10.25 -0.19
CA ARG A 275 10.23 10.46 1.07
C ARG A 275 9.68 11.74 1.72
N PRO A 276 9.37 11.72 3.03
CA PRO A 276 9.04 12.94 3.75
C PRO A 276 10.23 13.91 3.76
#